data_AF-A0AA38WBE5-F1
#
_entry.id   AF-A0AA38WBE5-F1
#
_cell.length_a   1.000
_cell.length_b   1.000
_cell.length_c   1.000
_cell.angle_alpha   90.00
_cell.angle_beta   90.00
_cell.angle_gamma   90.00
#
_symmetry.space_group_name_H-M   'P 1'
#
loop_
_entity.id
_entity.type
_entity.pdbx_description
1 polymer ?
#
loop_
_entity_poly.entity_id
_entity_poly.type
_entity_poly.pdbx_seq_one_letter_code
_entity_poly.pdbx_strand_id
1 'polypeptide(L)' 'MKFFIVLLILTPIFVSPTKGIELDWDGKKYCSNMVCKMGIGDQFCIEDCTPRGWTHGQCLQIPGTPGDSGYCCCWTP' A
#
# COMPACT_ATOMS: atom_id res chain seq x y z
N MET A 1 0.48 29.29 -37.65
CA MET A 1 1.11 28.85 -36.40
C MET A 1 0.01 28.40 -35.45
N LYS A 2 -0.16 27.10 -35.24
CA LYS A 2 -1.22 26.53 -34.39
C LYS A 2 -0.56 25.99 -33.13
N PHE A 3 -0.78 26.66 -32.01
CA PHE A 3 -0.27 26.27 -30.70
C PHE A 3 -1.11 25.11 -30.19
N PHE A 4 -0.50 23.92 -30.09
CA PHE A 4 -1.09 22.80 -29.37
C PHE A 4 -0.80 23.00 -27.89
N ILE A 5 -1.80 23.48 -27.14
CA ILE A 5 -1.76 23.52 -25.69
C ILE A 5 -2.01 22.08 -25.22
N VAL A 6 -0.93 21.39 -24.85
CA VAL A 6 -0.99 20.12 -24.13
C VAL A 6 -1.47 20.44 -22.73
N LEU A 7 -2.78 20.29 -22.51
CA LEU A 7 -3.38 20.37 -21.19
C LEU A 7 -2.96 19.10 -20.41
N LEU A 8 -1.80 19.17 -19.77
CA LEU A 8 -1.36 18.21 -18.78
C LEU A 8 -2.32 18.32 -17.59
N ILE A 9 -3.35 17.48 -17.60
CA ILE A 9 -4.25 17.31 -16.46
C ILE A 9 -3.42 16.55 -15.41
N LEU A 10 -2.64 17.29 -14.61
CA LEU A 10 -2.15 16.80 -13.33
C LEU A 10 -3.39 16.65 -12.44
N THR A 11 -4.03 15.48 -12.46
CA THR A 11 -4.91 15.10 -11.38
C THR A 11 -4.01 14.93 -10.14
N PRO A 12 -4.19 15.73 -9.07
CA PRO A 12 -3.59 15.37 -7.80
C PRO A 12 -4.25 14.05 -7.41
N ILE A 13 -3.48 12.97 -7.45
CA ILE A 13 -3.88 11.70 -6.85
C ILE A 13 -4.00 12.02 -5.36
N PHE A 14 -5.21 12.36 -4.91
CA PHE A 14 -5.53 12.49 -3.49
C PHE A 14 -5.47 11.08 -2.90
N VAL A 15 -4.26 10.61 -2.62
CA VAL A 15 -4.03 9.55 -1.65
C VAL A 15 -4.40 10.15 -0.29
N SER A 16 -5.66 9.97 0.09
CA SER A 16 -6.04 10.12 1.49
C SER A 16 -5.08 9.24 2.27
N PRO A 17 -4.37 9.76 3.30
CA PRO A 17 -3.62 8.90 4.17
C PRO A 17 -4.66 8.01 4.84
N THR A 18 -4.83 6.79 4.32
CA THR A 18 -5.60 5.75 4.98
C THR A 18 -4.88 5.58 6.29
N LYS A 19 -5.37 6.24 7.34
CA LYS A 19 -4.75 6.23 8.66
C LYS A 19 -4.50 4.78 8.96
N GLY A 20 -3.23 4.44 8.94
CA GLY A 20 -2.84 3.09 9.12
C GLY A 20 -3.24 2.75 10.55
N ILE A 21 -4.28 1.95 10.72
CA ILE A 21 -4.59 1.38 12.03
C ILE A 21 -3.39 0.47 12.29
N GLU A 22 -2.52 0.87 13.23
CA GLU A 22 -1.37 0.08 13.67
C GLU A 22 -1.88 -1.21 14.28
N LEU A 23 -2.08 -2.23 13.44
CA LEU A 23 -2.37 -3.58 13.91
C LEU A 23 -1.11 -4.20 14.50
N ASP A 24 0.06 -3.87 13.94
CA ASP A 24 1.35 -4.33 14.44
C ASP A 24 2.47 -3.41 13.90
N TRP A 25 2.98 -2.51 14.75
CA TRP A 25 4.16 -1.71 14.45
C TRP A 25 5.31 -2.15 15.37
N ASP A 26 6.34 -2.75 14.79
CA ASP A 26 7.48 -3.30 15.54
C ASP A 26 8.71 -2.36 15.57
N GLY A 27 8.56 -1.13 15.07
CA GLY A 27 9.65 -0.16 14.92
C GLY A 27 10.27 -0.12 13.52
N LYS A 28 10.04 -1.14 12.69
CA LYS A 28 10.61 -1.25 11.33
C LYS A 28 9.59 -1.66 10.28
N LYS A 29 8.53 -2.36 10.69
CA LYS A 29 7.48 -2.90 9.87
C LYS A 29 6.14 -2.43 10.42
N TYR A 30 5.29 -1.99 9.50
CA TYR A 30 3.96 -1.47 9.78
C TYR A 30 2.93 -2.34 9.04
N CYS A 31 2.08 -3.06 9.76
CA CYS A 31 0.96 -3.80 9.16
C CYS A 31 -0.35 -3.01 9.24
N SER A 32 -1.02 -2.84 8.10
CA SER A 32 -2.31 -2.17 7.96
C SER A 32 -3.47 -3.15 8.02
N ASN A 33 -4.69 -2.63 8.23
CA ASN A 33 -5.92 -3.41 8.12
C ASN A 33 -6.35 -3.67 6.66
N MET A 34 -5.51 -3.27 5.69
CA MET A 34 -5.75 -3.55 4.29
C MET A 34 -5.62 -5.05 4.04
N VAL A 35 -6.70 -5.67 3.57
CA VAL A 35 -6.71 -7.08 3.25
C VAL A 35 -6.16 -7.30 1.85
N CYS A 36 -5.25 -8.27 1.74
CA CYS A 36 -4.64 -8.69 0.49
C CYS A 36 -4.82 -10.19 0.29
N LYS A 37 -4.61 -10.66 -0.94
CA LYS A 37 -4.61 -12.09 -1.25
C LYS A 37 -3.19 -12.65 -1.23
N MET A 38 -2.95 -13.67 -0.44
CA MET A 38 -1.67 -14.37 -0.35
C MET A 38 -1.18 -14.82 -1.73
N GLY A 39 0.10 -14.62 -2.02
CA GLY A 39 0.76 -15.03 -3.27
C GLY A 39 0.58 -14.10 -4.46
N ILE A 40 -0.39 -13.17 -4.45
CA ILE A 40 -0.58 -12.17 -5.53
C ILE A 40 -0.72 -10.73 -5.02
N GLY A 41 -0.94 -10.55 -3.72
CA GLY A 41 -1.26 -9.28 -3.11
C GLY A 41 -0.05 -8.40 -2.78
N ASP A 42 1.17 -8.91 -2.94
CA ASP A 42 2.38 -8.17 -2.57
C ASP A 42 2.54 -6.87 -3.37
N GLN A 43 2.30 -6.91 -4.69
CA GLN A 43 2.34 -5.71 -5.53
C GLN A 43 1.30 -4.67 -5.08
N PHE A 44 0.10 -5.12 -4.75
CA PHE A 44 -0.96 -4.27 -4.22
C PHE A 44 -0.57 -3.65 -2.87
N CYS A 45 0.08 -4.43 -2.00
CA CYS A 45 0.61 -3.90 -0.75
C CYS A 45 1.72 -2.87 -0.98
N ILE A 46 2.64 -3.09 -1.94
CA ILE A 46 3.66 -2.09 -2.29
C ILE A 46 3.02 -0.76 -2.74
N GLU A 47 1.95 -0.83 -3.53
CA GLU A 47 1.19 0.35 -3.96
C GLU A 47 0.52 1.09 -2.78
N ASP A 48 0.05 0.39 -1.74
CA ASP A 48 -0.45 0.99 -0.49
C ASP A 48 0.67 1.58 0.39
N CYS A 49 1.86 0.98 0.33
CA CYS A 49 3.03 1.38 1.11
C CYS A 49 3.73 2.63 0.53
N THR A 50 3.77 2.76 -0.79
CA THR A 50 4.50 3.82 -1.51
C THR A 50 4.10 5.24 -1.09
N PRO A 51 2.80 5.59 -0.95
CA PRO A 51 2.36 6.92 -0.50
C PRO A 51 2.85 7.32 0.90
N ARG A 52 3.25 6.34 1.71
CA ARG A 52 3.76 6.54 3.08
C ARG A 52 5.29 6.62 3.13
N GLY A 53 5.97 6.52 1.99
CA GLY A 53 7.43 6.50 1.90
C GLY A 53 8.07 5.15 2.23
N TRP A 54 7.28 4.09 2.34
CA TRP A 54 7.79 2.73 2.48
C TRP A 54 8.06 2.13 1.10
N THR A 55 9.25 1.56 0.89
CA THR A 55 9.65 0.99 -0.40
C THR A 55 9.31 -0.48 -0.55
N HIS A 56 8.88 -1.14 0.54
CA HIS A 56 8.44 -2.53 0.53
C HIS A 56 7.03 -2.65 1.08
N GLY A 57 6.29 -3.58 0.48
CA GLY A 57 4.98 -4.04 0.91
C GLY A 57 4.88 -5.55 0.69
N GLN A 58 4.28 -6.26 1.63
CA GLN A 58 4.06 -7.69 1.52
C GLN A 58 2.73 -8.06 2.14
N CYS A 59 2.04 -9.01 1.51
CA CYS A 59 0.88 -9.65 2.04
C CYS A 59 1.30 -10.72 3.05
N LEU A 60 1.01 -10.49 4.33
CA LEU A 60 1.28 -11.45 5.40
C LEU A 60 -0.01 -12.07 5.89
N GLN A 61 -0.01 -13.39 6.07
CA GLN A 61 -1.18 -14.12 6.52
C GLN A 61 -1.70 -13.60 7.87
N ILE A 62 -3.02 -13.44 7.97
CA ILE A 62 -3.68 -13.05 9.21
C ILE A 62 -3.62 -14.25 10.17
N PRO A 63 -2.98 -14.12 11.35
CA PRO A 63 -2.91 -15.22 12.30
C PRO A 63 -4.33 -15.64 12.73
N GLY A 64 -4.61 -16.94 12.70
CA GLY A 64 -5.90 -17.50 13.09
C GLY A 64 -7.02 -17.36 12.04
N THR A 65 -6.75 -16.77 10.87
CA THR A 65 -7.73 -16.76 9.76
C THR A 65 -7.35 -17.82 8.72
N PRO A 66 -8.15 -18.90 8.56
CA PRO A 66 -7.92 -19.86 7.51
C PRO A 66 -8.25 -19.25 6.14
N GLY A 67 -7.37 -19.44 5.16
CA GLY A 67 -7.57 -19.01 3.78
C GLY A 67 -6.42 -18.16 3.21
N ASP A 68 -6.64 -17.63 2.02
CA ASP A 68 -5.64 -16.87 1.26
C ASP A 68 -5.65 -15.37 1.61
N SER A 69 -6.16 -14.98 2.77
CA SER A 69 -6.24 -13.58 3.19
C SER A 69 -5.08 -13.19 4.09
N GLY A 70 -4.47 -12.05 3.76
CA GLY A 70 -3.39 -11.45 4.53
C GLY A 70 -3.65 -9.98 4.84
N TYR A 71 -2.80 -9.39 5.67
CA TYR A 71 -2.64 -7.95 5.85
C TYR A 71 -1.47 -7.44 5.03
N CYS A 72 -1.62 -6.24 4.49
CA CYS A 72 -0.49 -5.54 3.89
C CYS A 72 0.43 -4.99 4.96
N CYS A 73 1.70 -5.40 4.90
CA CYS A 73 2.74 -4.93 5.79
C CYS A 73 3.82 -4.20 5.00
N CYS A 74 4.11 -2.97 5.43
CA CYS A 74 5.04 -2.05 4.82
C CYS A 74 6.34 -1.95 5.64
N TRP A 75 7.48 -1.82 4.98
CA TRP A 75 8.74 -1.49 5.65
C TRP A 75 9.74 -0.84 4.69
N THR A 76 10.82 -0.31 5.26
CA THR A 76 12.00 0.18 4.56
C THR A 76 13.22 -0.46 5.23
N PRO A 77 14.14 -1.08 4.48
CA PRO A 77 15.34 -1.71 5.03
C PRO A 77 16.30 -0.71 5.66
#